data_AF-A0A1H7W9T4-F1
#
_entry.id   AF-A0A1H7W9T4-F1
#
_cell.length_a   1.000
_cell.length_b   1.000
_cell.length_c   1.000
_cell.angle_alpha   90.00
_cell.angle_beta   90.00
_cell.angle_gamma   90.00
#
_symmetry.space_group_name_H-M   'P 1'
#
loop_
_entity.id
_entity.type
_entity.pdbx_description
1 polymer ?
#
loop_
_entity_poly.entity_id
_entity_poly.type
_entity_poly.pdbx_seq_one_letter_code
_entity_poly.pdbx_strand_id
1 'polypeptide(L)'
;MYKEKIKHKISLKKRLNFKSDFWDVLNYPFTRFLISIVLVCYCFVFIKAFINHQFHIPLTIISLLCGVFYQSYQIIRNKEKILIYSILSLFLSALSFISIQSNSSNPLIIWVYFYLGAYLIVFSLEHHQSLTTPFGEGLSFLFALGICYWFFEKQMLGVDTVLSTFITIILLIFLLYSILHAFFEIKHHHLSRFLLSFFTCCSILILSIDQIIELYSQGDITSEHRWVERLILLFRYFLLGLSSLYLFQNLMLLLSYFPNKYTRSYFSDVKQNTLIHIKRFSEDQISKTEAWFALIFTVSVYSLNYIYQIIPINMSIWLSILLVPLVIQSFFNYKIDHSSTAAKQHVSSPHKQISINSRIKNRNKRKRRKKSKSNKK
;
A
#
# COMPACT_ATOMS: atom_id res chain seq x y z
N MET A 1 13.24 -31.93 -23.78
CA MET A 1 12.72 -31.20 -24.96
C MET A 1 11.20 -31.36 -25.19
N TYR A 2 10.59 -32.56 -25.13
CA TYR A 2 9.13 -32.73 -25.37
C TYR A 2 8.23 -32.17 -24.25
N LYS A 3 8.66 -32.27 -22.98
CA LYS A 3 7.93 -31.72 -21.82
C LYS A 3 7.83 -30.18 -21.83
N GLU A 4 8.80 -29.48 -22.40
CA GLU A 4 8.77 -28.01 -22.47
C GLU A 4 7.81 -27.48 -23.53
N LYS A 5 7.74 -28.14 -24.70
CA LYS A 5 6.73 -27.80 -25.72
C LYS A 5 5.30 -27.97 -25.21
N ILE A 6 5.03 -28.99 -24.39
CA ILE A 6 3.70 -29.20 -23.78
C ILE A 6 3.39 -28.13 -22.73
N LYS A 7 4.37 -27.76 -21.89
CA LYS A 7 4.21 -26.67 -20.89
C LYS A 7 3.94 -25.32 -21.55
N HIS A 8 4.64 -25.03 -22.65
CA HIS A 8 4.45 -23.79 -23.41
C HIS A 8 3.06 -23.73 -24.08
N LYS A 9 2.60 -24.85 -24.68
CA LYS A 9 1.28 -24.94 -25.33
C LYS A 9 0.12 -24.83 -24.33
N ILE A 10 0.26 -25.38 -23.13
CA ILE A 10 -0.73 -25.22 -22.03
C ILE A 10 -0.76 -23.77 -21.54
N SER A 11 0.39 -23.10 -21.42
CA SER A 11 0.45 -21.69 -21.00
C SER A 11 -0.20 -20.72 -22.00
N LEU A 12 -0.03 -20.98 -23.30
CA LEU A 12 -0.66 -20.21 -24.38
C LEU A 12 -2.18 -20.43 -24.44
N LYS A 13 -2.65 -21.67 -24.27
CA LYS A 13 -4.09 -21.98 -24.24
C LYS A 13 -4.79 -21.35 -23.03
N LYS A 14 -4.11 -21.25 -21.88
CA LYS A 14 -4.62 -20.54 -20.69
C LYS A 14 -4.70 -19.02 -20.91
N ARG A 15 -3.75 -18.42 -21.65
CA ARG A 15 -3.81 -16.98 -22.03
C ARG A 15 -4.90 -16.67 -23.05
N LEU A 16 -5.20 -17.58 -23.97
CA LEU A 16 -6.26 -17.40 -24.98
C LEU A 16 -7.66 -17.52 -24.38
N ASN A 17 -7.91 -18.45 -23.46
CA ASN A 17 -9.19 -18.55 -22.75
C ASN A 17 -9.42 -17.39 -21.76
N PHE A 18 -8.37 -16.77 -21.24
CA PHE A 18 -8.52 -15.61 -20.34
C PHE A 18 -9.13 -14.38 -21.03
N LYS A 19 -8.97 -14.24 -22.35
CA LYS A 19 -9.55 -13.11 -23.09
C LYS A 19 -11.05 -13.27 -23.29
N SER A 20 -11.60 -14.50 -23.34
CA SER A 20 -13.06 -14.73 -23.44
C SER A 20 -13.77 -14.50 -22.11
N ASP A 21 -13.19 -14.98 -21.00
CA ASP A 21 -13.82 -14.91 -19.68
C ASP A 21 -14.04 -13.44 -19.21
N PHE A 22 -13.15 -12.52 -19.60
CA PHE A 22 -13.29 -11.09 -19.29
C PHE A 22 -14.51 -10.45 -19.96
N TRP A 23 -14.73 -10.74 -21.25
CA TRP A 23 -15.90 -10.25 -21.97
C TRP A 23 -17.18 -10.87 -21.45
N ASP A 24 -17.12 -12.10 -20.95
CA ASP A 24 -18.28 -12.78 -20.35
C ASP A 24 -18.68 -12.14 -19.01
N VAL A 25 -17.71 -11.76 -18.17
CA VAL A 25 -17.98 -11.01 -16.91
C VAL A 25 -18.55 -9.61 -17.19
N LEU A 26 -18.05 -8.91 -18.21
CA LEU A 26 -18.56 -7.61 -18.66
C LEU A 26 -19.91 -7.70 -19.42
N ASN A 27 -20.26 -8.89 -19.91
CA ASN A 27 -21.53 -9.13 -20.59
C ASN A 27 -22.68 -9.44 -19.64
N TYR A 28 -22.42 -9.64 -18.34
CA TYR A 28 -23.52 -9.77 -17.39
C TYR A 28 -24.35 -8.48 -17.35
N PRO A 29 -25.69 -8.57 -17.43
CA PRO A 29 -26.55 -7.38 -17.40
C PRO A 29 -26.34 -6.55 -16.13
N PHE A 30 -25.99 -7.21 -15.02
CA PHE A 30 -25.70 -6.56 -13.75
C PHE A 30 -24.41 -5.73 -13.77
N THR A 31 -23.34 -6.20 -14.40
CA THR A 31 -22.08 -5.44 -14.48
C THR A 31 -22.22 -4.25 -15.42
N ARG A 32 -22.94 -4.40 -16.54
CA ARG A 32 -23.29 -3.27 -17.43
C ARG A 32 -24.14 -2.22 -16.74
N PHE A 33 -25.11 -2.63 -15.94
CA PHE A 33 -25.94 -1.72 -15.14
C PHE A 33 -25.10 -0.93 -14.13
N LEU A 34 -24.22 -1.60 -13.40
CA LEU A 34 -23.28 -0.96 -12.47
C LEU A 34 -22.33 0.03 -13.16
N ILE A 35 -21.76 -0.36 -14.31
CA ILE A 35 -20.88 0.52 -15.11
C ILE A 35 -21.66 1.76 -15.59
N SER A 36 -22.92 1.59 -16.01
CA SER A 36 -23.78 2.70 -16.44
C SER A 36 -24.03 3.70 -15.29
N ILE A 37 -24.37 3.20 -14.09
CA ILE A 37 -24.53 4.06 -12.90
C ILE A 37 -23.24 4.83 -12.60
N VAL A 38 -22.09 4.14 -12.65
CA VAL A 38 -20.79 4.77 -12.40
C VAL A 38 -20.49 5.86 -13.42
N LEU A 39 -20.75 5.61 -14.70
CA LEU A 39 -20.61 6.59 -15.77
C LEU A 39 -21.51 7.81 -15.55
N VAL A 40 -22.76 7.59 -15.15
CA VAL A 40 -23.69 8.69 -14.83
C VAL A 40 -23.19 9.51 -13.65
N CYS A 41 -22.70 8.88 -12.58
CA CYS A 41 -22.09 9.59 -11.43
C CYS A 41 -20.86 10.41 -11.85
N TYR A 42 -19.98 9.83 -12.69
CA TYR A 42 -18.81 10.54 -13.22
C TYR A 42 -19.21 11.72 -14.10
N CYS A 43 -20.14 11.52 -15.03
CA CYS A 43 -20.68 12.59 -15.86
C CYS A 43 -21.31 13.69 -15.02
N PHE A 44 -22.05 13.34 -13.96
CA PHE A 44 -22.64 14.31 -13.05
C PHE A 44 -21.58 15.15 -12.33
N VAL A 45 -20.53 14.52 -11.79
CA VAL A 45 -19.39 15.21 -11.18
C VAL A 45 -18.70 16.12 -12.19
N PHE A 46 -18.49 15.63 -13.41
CA PHE A 46 -17.86 16.39 -14.49
C PHE A 46 -18.68 17.61 -14.90
N ILE A 47 -19.99 17.45 -15.04
CA ILE A 47 -20.93 18.54 -15.35
C ILE A 47 -20.96 19.56 -14.21
N LYS A 48 -21.04 19.12 -12.94
CA LYS A 48 -21.00 20.03 -11.78
C LYS A 48 -19.68 20.79 -11.68
N ALA A 49 -18.56 20.11 -11.89
CA ALA A 49 -17.25 20.75 -11.93
C ALA A 49 -17.13 21.75 -13.08
N PHE A 50 -17.69 21.43 -14.25
CA PHE A 50 -17.70 22.32 -15.41
C PHE A 50 -18.53 23.58 -15.14
N ILE A 51 -19.74 23.44 -14.58
CA ILE A 51 -20.62 24.56 -14.21
C ILE A 51 -19.95 25.47 -13.18
N ASN A 52 -19.21 24.89 -12.22
CA ASN A 52 -18.52 25.64 -11.17
C ASN A 52 -17.12 26.18 -11.61
N HIS A 53 -16.75 26.06 -12.88
CA HIS A 53 -15.41 26.42 -13.40
C HIS A 53 -14.23 25.71 -12.70
N GLN A 54 -14.46 24.56 -12.07
CA GLN A 54 -13.49 23.75 -11.33
C GLN A 54 -12.96 22.58 -12.16
N PHE A 55 -12.52 22.83 -13.40
CA PHE A 55 -12.08 21.76 -14.32
C PHE A 55 -10.86 20.95 -13.81
N HIS A 56 -10.11 21.50 -12.86
CA HIS A 56 -8.98 20.81 -12.22
C HIS A 56 -9.43 19.64 -11.33
N ILE A 57 -10.62 19.70 -10.72
CA ILE A 57 -11.10 18.67 -9.77
C ILE A 57 -11.31 17.31 -10.46
N PRO A 58 -11.98 17.19 -11.62
CA PRO A 58 -12.06 15.92 -12.34
C PRO A 58 -10.71 15.33 -12.70
N LEU A 59 -9.73 16.17 -13.08
CA LEU A 59 -8.40 15.71 -13.44
C LEU A 59 -7.63 15.18 -12.23
N THR A 60 -7.74 15.82 -11.06
CA THR A 60 -7.11 15.33 -9.82
C THR A 60 -7.72 14.02 -9.35
N ILE A 61 -9.04 13.83 -9.52
CA ILE A 61 -9.73 12.56 -9.28
C ILE A 61 -9.14 11.45 -10.17
N ILE A 62 -9.03 11.70 -11.48
CA ILE A 62 -8.47 10.72 -12.42
C ILE A 62 -7.03 10.38 -12.02
N SER A 63 -6.23 11.38 -11.65
CA SER A 63 -4.85 11.16 -11.22
C SER A 63 -4.75 10.30 -9.97
N LEU A 64 -5.58 10.58 -8.95
CA LEU A 64 -5.68 9.79 -7.73
C LEU A 64 -6.11 8.35 -8.02
N LEU A 65 -7.11 8.15 -8.89
CA LEU A 65 -7.51 6.82 -9.34
C LEU A 65 -6.37 6.06 -10.00
N CYS A 66 -5.63 6.71 -10.89
CA CYS A 66 -4.47 6.10 -11.53
C CYS A 66 -3.45 5.60 -10.50
N GLY A 67 -3.18 6.37 -9.45
CA GLY A 67 -2.29 5.98 -8.35
C GLY A 67 -2.81 4.75 -7.59
N VAL A 68 -4.08 4.78 -7.18
CA VAL A 68 -4.72 3.67 -6.47
C VAL A 68 -4.74 2.40 -7.32
N PHE A 69 -5.09 2.51 -8.60
CA PHE A 69 -5.15 1.37 -9.52
C PHE A 69 -3.79 0.81 -9.83
N TYR A 70 -2.79 1.66 -10.02
CA TYR A 70 -1.40 1.23 -10.22
C TYR A 70 -0.95 0.37 -9.05
N GLN A 71 -1.12 0.87 -7.82
CA GLN A 71 -0.69 0.15 -6.62
C GLN A 71 -1.53 -1.10 -6.35
N SER A 72 -2.84 -1.04 -6.56
CA SER A 72 -3.73 -2.21 -6.46
C SER A 72 -3.35 -3.30 -7.47
N TYR A 73 -2.96 -2.90 -8.68
CA TYR A 73 -2.53 -3.81 -9.73
C TYR A 73 -1.22 -4.50 -9.38
N GLN A 74 -0.28 -3.79 -8.75
CA GLN A 74 0.94 -4.43 -8.27
C GLN A 74 0.66 -5.55 -7.27
N ILE A 75 -0.32 -5.36 -6.39
CA ILE A 75 -0.68 -6.31 -5.32
C ILE A 75 -1.51 -7.48 -5.85
N ILE A 76 -2.60 -7.21 -6.57
CA ILE A 76 -3.60 -8.24 -6.93
C ILE A 76 -3.27 -8.88 -8.29
N ARG A 77 -2.66 -8.12 -9.22
CA ARG A 77 -2.45 -8.51 -10.62
C ARG A 77 -3.73 -8.92 -11.38
N ASN A 78 -4.91 -8.63 -10.84
CA ASN A 78 -6.20 -8.86 -11.48
C ASN A 78 -6.94 -7.53 -11.68
N LYS A 79 -7.06 -7.11 -12.95
CA LYS A 79 -7.71 -5.86 -13.35
C LYS A 79 -9.22 -5.86 -13.07
N GLU A 80 -9.87 -7.02 -13.15
CA GLU A 80 -11.31 -7.16 -12.93
C GLU A 80 -11.68 -6.85 -11.48
N LYS A 81 -10.94 -7.43 -10.53
CA LYS A 81 -11.16 -7.18 -9.10
C LYS A 81 -10.98 -5.71 -8.74
N ILE A 82 -9.94 -5.09 -9.27
CA ILE A 82 -9.66 -3.66 -9.06
C ILE A 82 -10.83 -2.81 -9.56
N LEU A 83 -11.36 -3.13 -10.74
CA LEU A 83 -12.53 -2.46 -11.31
C LEU A 83 -13.77 -2.68 -10.43
N ILE A 84 -14.03 -3.89 -9.96
CA ILE A 84 -15.14 -4.19 -9.04
C ILE A 84 -15.02 -3.38 -7.75
N TYR A 85 -13.83 -3.29 -7.15
CA TYR A 85 -13.62 -2.48 -5.95
C TYR A 85 -13.86 -1.01 -6.21
N SER A 86 -13.39 -0.50 -7.35
CA SER A 86 -13.64 0.88 -7.74
C SER A 86 -15.13 1.17 -7.87
N ILE A 87 -15.89 0.32 -8.57
CA ILE A 87 -17.35 0.45 -8.71
C ILE A 87 -18.03 0.45 -7.34
N LEU A 88 -17.72 -0.53 -6.49
CA LEU A 88 -18.32 -0.63 -5.17
C LEU A 88 -17.99 0.59 -4.30
N SER A 89 -16.77 1.10 -4.40
CA SER A 89 -16.30 2.27 -3.65
C SER A 89 -16.92 3.56 -4.15
N LEU A 90 -17.15 3.69 -5.47
CA LEU A 90 -17.91 4.80 -6.04
C LEU A 90 -19.35 4.79 -5.52
N PHE A 91 -19.99 3.63 -5.50
CA PHE A 91 -21.34 3.50 -4.94
C PHE A 91 -21.38 3.91 -3.47
N LEU A 92 -20.45 3.43 -2.64
CA LEU A 92 -20.35 3.81 -1.23
C LEU A 92 -20.05 5.30 -1.04
N SER A 93 -19.16 5.87 -1.88
CA SER A 93 -18.79 7.29 -1.81
C SER A 93 -19.95 8.22 -2.13
N ALA A 94 -20.94 7.78 -2.91
CA ALA A 94 -22.13 8.56 -3.22
C ALA A 94 -22.94 8.92 -1.96
N LEU A 95 -22.81 8.14 -0.88
CA LEU A 95 -23.42 8.47 0.42
C LEU A 95 -22.91 9.80 1.00
N SER A 96 -21.70 10.24 0.63
CA SER A 96 -21.20 11.55 1.06
C SER A 96 -22.08 12.70 0.56
N PHE A 97 -22.72 12.59 -0.61
CA PHE A 97 -23.64 13.61 -1.11
C PHE A 97 -24.92 13.74 -0.29
N ILE A 98 -25.33 12.69 0.43
CA ILE A 98 -26.48 12.76 1.36
C ILE A 98 -26.10 13.57 2.60
N SER A 99 -24.84 13.44 3.06
CA SER A 99 -24.34 14.13 4.25
C SER A 99 -23.93 15.58 4.00
N ILE A 100 -23.73 16.00 2.74
CA ILE A 100 -23.33 17.37 2.39
C ILE A 100 -24.57 18.26 2.30
N GLN A 101 -25.23 18.48 3.44
CA GLN A 101 -26.27 19.48 3.59
C GLN A 101 -25.66 20.78 4.18
N SER A 102 -25.56 21.81 3.33
CA SER A 102 -25.52 23.26 3.63
C SER A 102 -24.22 24.05 3.89
N ASN A 103 -23.07 23.51 4.34
CA ASN A 103 -21.96 24.41 4.77
C ASN A 103 -20.51 24.01 4.39
N SER A 104 -20.27 22.99 3.55
CA SER A 104 -18.90 22.68 3.13
C SER A 104 -18.50 23.47 1.87
N SER A 105 -17.32 24.11 1.93
CA SER A 105 -16.80 24.96 0.85
C SER A 105 -16.55 24.23 -0.46
N ASN A 106 -16.35 22.89 -0.44
CA ASN A 106 -16.24 22.07 -1.65
C ASN A 106 -16.74 20.62 -1.48
N PRO A 107 -17.99 20.31 -1.89
CA PRO A 107 -18.53 18.96 -1.83
C PRO A 107 -17.73 17.94 -2.65
N LEU A 108 -17.16 18.37 -3.78
CA LEU A 108 -16.45 17.48 -4.70
C LEU A 108 -15.13 16.97 -4.11
N ILE A 109 -14.35 17.82 -3.45
CA ILE A 109 -13.10 17.43 -2.78
C ILE A 109 -13.38 16.38 -1.69
N ILE A 110 -14.41 16.63 -0.86
CA ILE A 110 -14.81 15.71 0.20
C ILE A 110 -15.19 14.35 -0.39
N TRP A 111 -15.96 14.34 -1.48
CA TRP A 111 -16.31 13.11 -2.18
C TRP A 111 -15.08 12.29 -2.63
N VAL A 112 -14.02 12.93 -3.12
CA VAL A 112 -12.76 12.24 -3.49
C VAL A 112 -12.14 11.48 -2.32
N TYR A 113 -12.08 12.12 -1.14
CA TYR A 113 -11.55 11.47 0.06
C TYR A 113 -12.46 10.36 0.56
N PHE A 114 -13.78 10.53 0.47
CA PHE A 114 -14.74 9.47 0.78
C PHE A 114 -14.60 8.28 -0.16
N TYR A 115 -14.42 8.51 -1.46
CA TYR A 115 -14.13 7.46 -2.43
C TYR A 115 -12.84 6.72 -2.06
N LEU A 116 -11.77 7.45 -1.76
CA LEU A 116 -10.49 6.85 -1.38
C LEU A 116 -10.65 5.98 -0.13
N GLY A 117 -11.31 6.50 0.91
CA GLY A 117 -11.58 5.74 2.14
C GLY A 117 -12.41 4.49 1.90
N ALA A 118 -13.50 4.60 1.13
CA ALA A 118 -14.34 3.46 0.75
C ALA A 118 -13.53 2.40 -0.02
N TYR A 119 -12.68 2.83 -0.95
CA TYR A 119 -11.80 1.94 -1.71
C TYR A 119 -10.84 1.18 -0.82
N LEU A 120 -10.18 1.87 0.11
CA LEU A 120 -9.25 1.22 1.03
C LEU A 120 -9.94 0.20 1.94
N ILE A 121 -11.16 0.51 2.41
CA ILE A 121 -11.97 -0.42 3.22
C ILE A 121 -12.36 -1.66 2.39
N VAL A 122 -12.95 -1.47 1.21
CA VAL A 122 -13.36 -2.57 0.32
C VAL A 122 -12.16 -3.45 -0.02
N PHE A 123 -11.05 -2.83 -0.44
CA PHE A 123 -9.81 -3.51 -0.75
C PHE A 123 -9.29 -4.32 0.44
N SER A 124 -9.33 -3.74 1.65
CA SER A 124 -8.84 -4.41 2.85
C SER A 124 -9.67 -5.62 3.26
N LEU A 125 -11.00 -5.53 3.15
CA LEU A 125 -11.90 -6.61 3.56
C LEU A 125 -11.63 -7.91 2.78
N GLU A 126 -11.35 -7.80 1.48
CA GLU A 126 -11.03 -8.99 0.69
C GLU A 126 -9.57 -9.46 0.87
N HIS A 127 -8.65 -8.52 1.06
CA HIS A 127 -7.21 -8.79 1.02
C HIS A 127 -6.50 -8.83 2.37
N HIS A 128 -7.21 -8.93 3.50
CA HIS A 128 -6.65 -8.91 4.87
C HIS A 128 -5.31 -9.64 5.07
N GLN A 129 -5.07 -10.78 4.41
CA GLN A 129 -3.81 -11.56 4.53
C GLN A 129 -2.72 -11.18 3.52
N SER A 130 -3.09 -10.65 2.35
CA SER A 130 -2.17 -10.21 1.28
C SER A 130 -1.75 -8.74 1.39
N LEU A 131 -2.25 -8.02 2.40
CA LEU A 131 -1.91 -6.61 2.68
C LEU A 131 -0.48 -6.40 3.21
N THR A 132 0.32 -7.46 3.37
CA THR A 132 1.70 -7.35 3.83
C THR A 132 2.62 -7.32 2.63
N THR A 133 2.73 -6.15 1.99
CA THR A 133 3.72 -5.94 0.94
C THR A 133 5.10 -6.30 1.49
N PRO A 134 5.87 -7.20 0.84
CA PRO A 134 7.19 -7.54 1.30
C PRO A 134 8.09 -6.30 1.25
N PHE A 135 8.79 -6.03 2.35
CA PHE A 135 9.75 -4.92 2.48
C PHE A 135 11.16 -5.47 2.35
N GLY A 136 11.97 -4.94 1.44
CA GLY A 136 13.40 -5.20 1.41
C GLY A 136 14.18 -4.17 2.23
N GLU A 137 15.45 -4.49 2.52
CA GLU A 137 16.44 -3.57 3.09
C GLU A 137 16.49 -2.25 2.34
N GLY A 138 16.57 -2.28 1.01
CA GLY A 138 16.65 -1.07 0.18
C GLY A 138 15.44 -0.16 0.34
N LEU A 139 14.23 -0.71 0.44
CA LEU A 139 13.03 0.10 0.65
C LEU A 139 13.02 0.75 2.04
N SER A 140 13.45 0.01 3.06
CA SER A 140 13.58 0.56 4.41
C SER A 140 14.64 1.67 4.48
N PHE A 141 15.75 1.48 3.78
CA PHE A 141 16.79 2.49 3.65
C PHE A 141 16.28 3.76 2.95
N LEU A 142 15.51 3.63 1.86
CA LEU A 142 14.86 4.76 1.19
C LEU A 142 13.89 5.52 2.11
N PHE A 143 13.08 4.81 2.90
CA PHE A 143 12.20 5.44 3.88
C PHE A 143 12.97 6.11 5.01
N ALA A 144 14.09 5.54 5.47
CA ALA A 144 14.98 6.15 6.45
C ALA A 144 15.58 7.46 5.93
N LEU A 145 16.08 7.49 4.70
CA LEU A 145 16.56 8.72 4.07
C LEU A 145 15.43 9.74 3.85
N GLY A 146 14.26 9.28 3.41
CA GLY A 146 13.09 10.14 3.22
C GLY A 146 12.61 10.81 4.50
N ILE A 147 12.53 10.07 5.62
CA ILE A 147 12.14 10.65 6.90
C ILE A 147 13.21 11.62 7.42
N CYS A 148 14.50 11.35 7.19
CA CYS A 148 15.57 12.29 7.53
C CYS A 148 15.44 13.61 6.75
N TYR A 149 15.20 13.53 5.44
CA TYR A 149 14.98 14.71 4.61
C TYR A 149 13.75 15.50 5.06
N TRP A 150 12.64 14.81 5.37
CA TRP A 150 11.44 15.42 5.92
C TRP A 150 11.69 16.14 7.25
N PHE A 151 12.41 15.51 8.19
CA PHE A 151 12.77 16.12 9.48
C PHE A 151 13.65 17.35 9.32
N PHE A 152 14.62 17.28 8.41
CA PHE A 152 15.53 18.38 8.11
C PHE A 152 14.77 19.60 7.56
N GLU A 153 13.94 19.39 6.55
CA GLU A 153 13.17 20.46 5.89
C GLU A 153 12.12 21.10 6.79
N LYS A 154 11.43 20.29 7.61
CA LYS A 154 10.46 20.81 8.59
C LYS A 154 11.13 21.52 9.77
N GLN A 155 12.46 21.70 9.74
CA GLN A 155 13.26 22.31 10.80
C GLN A 155 13.07 21.63 12.16
N MET A 156 12.72 20.34 12.16
CA MET A 156 12.53 19.55 13.38
C MET A 156 13.83 18.95 13.89
N LEU A 157 14.98 19.26 13.29
CA LEU A 157 16.30 18.89 13.81
C LEU A 157 16.80 19.85 14.90
N GLY A 158 15.96 20.78 15.35
CA GLY A 158 16.27 21.67 16.46
C GLY A 158 16.43 20.92 17.79
N VAL A 159 17.43 21.34 18.57
CA VAL A 159 17.64 20.92 19.97
C VAL A 159 16.77 21.74 20.92
N ASP A 160 15.86 22.54 20.38
CA ASP A 160 15.06 23.52 21.12
C ASP A 160 14.13 22.86 22.15
N THR A 161 13.73 21.61 21.90
CA THR A 161 12.93 20.83 22.85
C THR A 161 13.51 19.45 23.07
N VAL A 162 13.41 18.95 24.31
CA VAL A 162 13.84 17.60 24.69
C VAL A 162 13.20 16.53 23.82
N LEU A 163 11.92 16.71 23.45
CA LEU A 163 11.19 15.79 22.58
C LEU A 163 11.80 15.73 21.18
N SER A 164 12.10 16.90 20.59
CA SER A 164 12.74 17.00 19.26
C SER A 164 14.11 16.32 19.24
N THR A 165 14.93 16.55 20.27
CA THR A 165 16.23 15.91 20.44
C THR A 165 16.10 14.39 20.54
N PHE A 166 15.15 13.91 21.36
CA PHE A 166 14.91 12.47 21.53
C PHE A 166 14.48 11.79 20.23
N ILE A 167 13.56 12.40 19.48
CA ILE A 167 13.11 11.89 18.18
C ILE A 167 14.27 11.89 17.18
N THR A 168 15.08 12.95 17.16
CA THR A 168 16.25 13.07 16.27
C THR A 168 17.27 11.97 16.55
N ILE A 169 17.55 11.68 17.83
CA ILE A 169 18.44 10.57 18.22
C ILE A 169 17.89 9.22 17.74
N ILE A 170 16.60 8.95 17.95
CA ILE A 170 15.96 7.72 17.48
C ILE A 170 16.09 7.58 15.96
N LEU A 171 15.78 8.65 15.24
CA LEU A 171 15.83 8.68 13.77
C LEU A 171 17.25 8.46 13.25
N LEU A 172 18.26 9.06 13.89
CA LEU A 172 19.67 8.84 13.54
C LEU A 172 20.12 7.40 13.82
N ILE A 173 19.68 6.80 14.93
CA ILE A 173 19.94 5.38 15.23
C ILE A 173 19.32 4.49 14.14
N PHE A 174 18.07 4.73 13.75
CA PHE A 174 17.42 3.93 12.70
C PHE A 174 18.04 4.16 11.32
N LEU A 175 18.46 5.39 11.00
CA LEU A 175 19.18 5.67 9.75
C LEU A 175 20.50 4.90 9.71
N LEU A 176 21.32 5.00 10.77
CA LEU A 176 22.58 4.29 10.85
C LEU A 176 22.36 2.77 10.79
N TYR A 177 21.32 2.28 11.45
CA TYR A 177 20.96 0.87 11.43
C TYR A 177 20.56 0.40 10.02
N SER A 178 19.76 1.18 9.29
CA SER A 178 19.41 0.89 7.89
C SER A 178 20.62 0.97 6.96
N ILE A 179 21.54 1.93 7.15
CA ILE A 179 22.81 2.02 6.39
C ILE A 179 23.66 0.78 6.64
N LEU A 180 23.81 0.36 7.90
CA LEU A 180 24.62 -0.81 8.23
C LEU A 180 24.10 -2.06 7.52
N HIS A 181 22.79 -2.32 7.55
CA HIS A 181 22.21 -3.47 6.84
C HIS A 181 22.22 -3.33 5.33
N ALA A 182 22.11 -2.12 4.78
CA ALA A 182 22.15 -1.89 3.34
C ALA A 182 23.55 -2.09 2.72
N PHE A 183 24.62 -1.76 3.46
CA PHE A 183 26.00 -1.80 2.95
C PHE A 183 26.80 -3.01 3.43
N PHE A 184 26.49 -3.51 4.62
CA PHE A 184 27.11 -4.70 5.18
C PHE A 184 26.06 -5.81 5.13
N GLU A 185 26.37 -6.87 4.38
CA GLU A 185 25.55 -8.09 4.20
C GLU A 185 25.43 -8.90 5.51
N ILE A 186 24.96 -8.23 6.57
CA ILE A 186 24.79 -8.77 7.91
C ILE A 186 23.48 -9.53 7.90
N LYS A 187 23.54 -10.82 8.20
CA LYS A 187 22.33 -11.65 8.26
C LYS A 187 21.34 -11.08 9.27
N HIS A 188 20.12 -10.87 8.80
CA HIS A 188 19.04 -10.36 9.62
C HIS A 188 18.59 -11.33 10.70
N HIS A 189 18.79 -10.95 11.97
CA HIS A 189 18.14 -11.62 13.10
C HIS A 189 16.66 -11.22 13.19
N HIS A 190 15.81 -12.04 13.83
CA HIS A 190 14.38 -11.77 14.03
C HIS A 190 14.08 -10.37 14.58
N LEU A 191 14.86 -9.91 15.56
CA LEU A 191 14.72 -8.58 16.15
C LEU A 191 15.02 -7.46 15.14
N SER A 192 16.06 -7.62 14.32
CA SER A 192 16.42 -6.63 13.29
C SER A 192 15.29 -6.44 12.28
N ARG A 193 14.72 -7.55 11.79
CA ARG A 193 13.59 -7.55 10.85
C ARG A 193 12.38 -6.87 11.46
N PHE A 194 12.09 -7.17 12.72
CA PHE A 194 10.99 -6.54 13.43
C PHE A 194 11.19 -5.03 13.54
N LEU A 195 12.34 -4.58 14.04
CA LEU A 195 12.64 -3.16 14.25
C LEU A 195 12.60 -2.38 12.94
N LEU A 196 13.26 -2.88 11.88
CA LEU A 196 13.28 -2.21 10.58
C LEU A 196 11.88 -2.13 9.96
N SER A 197 11.14 -3.23 10.04
CA SER A 197 9.76 -3.33 9.59
C SER A 197 8.84 -2.37 10.34
N PHE A 198 8.96 -2.29 11.66
CA PHE A 198 8.17 -1.40 12.51
C PHE A 198 8.50 0.07 12.24
N PHE A 199 9.79 0.43 12.18
CA PHE A 199 10.23 1.79 11.86
C PHE A 199 9.71 2.23 10.48
N THR A 200 9.88 1.40 9.46
CA THR A 200 9.37 1.68 8.11
C THR A 200 7.86 1.86 8.09
N CYS A 201 7.13 1.09 8.91
CA CYS A 201 5.69 1.24 9.11
C CYS A 201 5.34 2.65 9.59
N CYS A 202 6.03 3.13 10.63
CA CYS A 202 5.85 4.47 11.18
C CYS A 202 6.24 5.56 10.18
N SER A 203 7.37 5.41 9.48
CA SER A 203 7.82 6.37 8.46
C SER A 203 6.79 6.54 7.34
N ILE A 204 6.24 5.43 6.83
CA ILE A 204 5.18 5.46 5.80
C ILE A 204 3.96 6.23 6.29
N LEU A 205 3.54 6.02 7.54
CA LEU A 205 2.38 6.70 8.11
C LEU A 205 2.62 8.20 8.23
N ILE A 206 3.76 8.61 8.79
CA ILE A 206 4.12 10.03 8.94
C ILE A 206 4.12 10.71 7.57
N LEU A 207 4.84 10.15 6.59
CA LEU A 207 4.98 10.74 5.25
C LEU A 207 3.66 10.77 4.48
N SER A 208 2.81 9.74 4.63
CA SER A 208 1.51 9.69 3.98
C SER A 208 0.50 10.65 4.62
N ILE A 209 0.51 10.77 5.95
CA ILE A 209 -0.36 11.72 6.68
C ILE A 209 0.04 13.16 6.35
N ASP A 210 1.33 13.49 6.35
CA ASP A 210 1.81 14.82 5.98
C ASP A 210 1.40 15.15 4.54
N GLN A 211 1.49 14.19 3.60
CA GLN A 211 1.01 14.38 2.23
C GLN A 211 -0.50 14.69 2.16
N ILE A 212 -1.33 14.02 2.97
CA ILE A 212 -2.78 14.29 3.04
C ILE A 212 -3.04 15.69 3.59
N ILE A 213 -2.36 16.07 4.68
CA ILE A 213 -2.52 17.38 5.33
C ILE A 213 -2.09 18.49 4.38
N GLU A 214 -0.96 18.34 3.71
CA GLU A 214 -0.43 19.33 2.77
C GLU A 214 -1.34 19.50 1.54
N LEU A 215 -1.91 18.41 1.02
CA LEU A 215 -2.87 18.50 -0.09
C LEU A 215 -4.21 19.09 0.35
N TYR A 216 -4.68 18.79 1.56
CA TYR A 216 -5.92 19.33 2.09
C TYR A 216 -5.81 20.83 2.37
N SER A 217 -4.68 21.28 2.93
CA SER A 217 -4.44 22.69 3.30
C SER A 217 -4.25 23.62 2.09
N GLN A 218 -3.87 23.09 0.92
CA GLN A 218 -3.71 23.91 -0.28
C GLN A 218 -5.01 24.38 -0.92
N GLY A 219 -6.17 23.86 -0.50
CA GLY A 219 -7.48 24.34 -0.94
C GLY A 219 -7.76 24.15 -2.44
N ASP A 220 -8.86 24.74 -2.89
CA ASP A 220 -9.24 24.78 -4.30
C ASP A 220 -8.26 25.67 -5.07
N ILE A 221 -7.54 25.08 -6.02
CA ILE A 221 -6.58 25.81 -6.83
C ILE A 221 -7.37 26.66 -7.83
N THR A 222 -7.45 27.95 -7.54
CA THR A 222 -8.06 28.95 -8.40
C THR A 222 -7.38 28.97 -9.77
N SER A 223 -8.14 29.39 -10.77
CA SER A 223 -7.86 29.36 -12.22
C SER A 223 -6.55 30.04 -12.67
N GLU A 224 -5.83 30.72 -11.78
CA GLU A 224 -4.65 31.53 -12.06
C GLU A 224 -3.33 30.74 -12.15
N HIS A 225 -3.33 29.44 -11.80
CA HIS A 225 -2.11 28.64 -11.77
C HIS A 225 -1.56 28.29 -13.17
N ARG A 226 -0.24 28.39 -13.31
CA ARG A 226 0.52 28.02 -14.53
C ARG A 226 0.34 26.54 -14.82
N TRP A 227 0.47 26.14 -16.09
CA TRP A 227 0.35 24.74 -16.52
C TRP A 227 1.27 23.78 -15.74
N VAL A 228 2.47 24.23 -15.37
CA VAL A 228 3.43 23.44 -14.58
C VAL A 228 2.89 23.13 -13.18
N GLU A 229 2.28 24.08 -12.50
CA GLU A 229 1.70 23.88 -11.16
C GLU A 229 0.53 22.90 -11.21
N ARG A 230 -0.27 22.93 -12.27
CA ARG A 230 -1.33 21.94 -12.50
C ARG A 230 -0.77 20.54 -12.68
N LEU A 231 0.32 20.38 -13.44
CA LEU A 231 0.98 19.07 -13.58
C LEU A 231 1.56 18.57 -12.26
N ILE A 232 2.19 19.45 -11.47
CA ILE A 232 2.69 19.13 -10.12
C ILE A 232 1.53 18.66 -9.24
N LEU A 233 0.40 19.38 -9.24
CA LEU A 233 -0.79 19.00 -8.49
C LEU A 233 -1.30 17.62 -8.90
N LEU A 234 -1.47 17.37 -10.21
CA LEU A 234 -1.91 16.08 -10.71
C LEU A 234 -0.97 14.97 -10.22
N PHE A 235 0.33 15.17 -10.33
CA PHE A 235 1.30 14.18 -9.88
C PHE A 235 1.22 13.93 -8.37
N ARG A 236 0.97 14.96 -7.56
CA ARG A 236 0.76 14.79 -6.11
C ARG A 236 -0.47 13.98 -5.77
N TYR A 237 -1.58 14.16 -6.50
CA TYR A 237 -2.76 13.31 -6.34
C TYR A 237 -2.52 11.86 -6.77
N PHE A 238 -1.74 11.64 -7.85
CA PHE A 238 -1.29 10.30 -8.24
C PHE A 238 -0.48 9.64 -7.12
N LEU A 239 0.50 10.34 -6.56
CA LEU A 239 1.31 9.86 -5.45
C LEU A 239 0.47 9.62 -4.19
N LEU A 240 -0.54 10.46 -3.92
CA LEU A 240 -1.48 10.24 -2.82
C LEU A 240 -2.26 8.93 -3.01
N GLY A 241 -2.73 8.66 -4.23
CA GLY A 241 -3.37 7.39 -4.56
C GLY A 241 -2.45 6.20 -4.30
N LEU A 242 -1.18 6.31 -4.67
CA LEU A 242 -0.16 5.29 -4.43
C LEU A 242 0.13 5.09 -2.94
N SER A 243 0.37 6.18 -2.20
CA SER A 243 0.72 6.16 -0.78
C SER A 243 -0.44 5.72 0.11
N SER A 244 -1.68 6.00 -0.28
CA SER A 244 -2.89 5.67 0.50
C SER A 244 -3.03 4.17 0.83
N LEU A 245 -2.68 3.28 -0.10
CA LEU A 245 -2.69 1.83 0.11
C LEU A 245 -1.60 1.42 1.10
N TYR A 246 -0.41 2.01 0.98
CA TYR A 246 0.66 1.80 1.95
C TYR A 246 0.28 2.33 3.33
N LEU A 247 -0.30 3.53 3.43
CA LEU A 247 -0.81 4.10 4.67
C LEU A 247 -1.80 3.15 5.32
N PHE A 248 -2.82 2.70 4.59
CA PHE A 248 -3.88 1.88 5.16
C PHE A 248 -3.35 0.53 5.65
N GLN A 249 -2.49 -0.13 4.87
CA GLN A 249 -1.86 -1.40 5.24
C GLN A 249 -1.02 -1.28 6.52
N ASN A 250 -0.20 -0.23 6.59
CA ASN A 250 0.67 0.00 7.75
C ASN A 250 -0.13 0.46 8.98
N LEU A 251 -1.20 1.23 8.78
CA LEU A 251 -2.11 1.63 9.84
C LEU A 251 -2.79 0.42 10.49
N MET A 252 -3.36 -0.49 9.68
CA MET A 252 -4.00 -1.71 10.19
C MET A 252 -3.03 -2.59 10.98
N LEU A 253 -1.77 -2.67 10.56
CA LEU A 253 -0.73 -3.41 11.29
C LEU A 253 -0.43 -2.77 12.64
N LEU A 254 -0.30 -1.44 12.71
CA LEU A 254 -0.08 -0.75 13.99
C LEU A 254 -1.32 -0.81 14.90
N LEU A 255 -2.52 -0.67 14.35
CA LEU A 255 -3.77 -0.70 15.12
C LEU A 255 -3.95 -2.01 15.87
N SER A 256 -3.40 -3.11 15.35
CA SER A 256 -3.48 -4.42 16.01
C SER A 256 -2.62 -4.54 17.28
N TYR A 257 -1.72 -3.58 17.54
CA TYR A 257 -1.01 -3.47 18.82
C TYR A 257 -1.81 -2.73 19.89
N PHE A 258 -2.93 -2.07 19.56
CA PHE A 258 -3.75 -1.43 20.58
C PHE A 258 -4.51 -2.47 21.41
N PRO A 259 -4.61 -2.30 22.73
CA PRO A 259 -5.29 -3.25 23.60
C PRO A 259 -6.78 -3.31 23.28
N ASN A 260 -7.24 -4.49 22.89
CA ASN A 260 -8.67 -4.75 22.78
C ASN A 260 -9.20 -5.10 24.18
N LYS A 261 -10.01 -4.20 24.76
CA LYS A 261 -10.56 -4.32 26.14
C LYS A 261 -11.33 -5.63 26.40
N TYR A 262 -11.66 -6.42 25.38
CA TYR A 262 -12.59 -7.54 25.46
C TYR A 262 -11.99 -8.93 25.18
N THR A 263 -10.69 -9.07 24.95
CA THR A 263 -10.11 -10.37 24.53
C THR A 263 -8.95 -10.85 25.42
N ARG A 264 -9.11 -12.04 26.01
CA ARG A 264 -8.02 -12.78 26.70
C ARG A 264 -6.87 -13.19 25.77
N SER A 265 -7.03 -13.05 24.44
CA SER A 265 -6.06 -13.40 23.40
C SER A 265 -5.08 -12.29 23.03
N TYR A 266 -5.14 -11.11 23.66
CA TYR A 266 -4.33 -9.96 23.26
C TYR A 266 -2.83 -10.29 23.10
N PHE A 267 -2.21 -10.97 24.06
CA PHE A 267 -0.79 -11.34 23.95
C PHE A 267 -0.49 -12.31 22.81
N SER A 268 -1.41 -13.22 22.46
CA SER A 268 -1.24 -14.08 21.29
C SER A 268 -1.37 -13.29 19.99
N ASP A 269 -2.26 -12.29 19.97
CA ASP A 269 -2.50 -11.44 18.80
C ASP A 269 -1.31 -10.50 18.55
N VAL A 270 -0.76 -9.89 19.61
CA VAL A 270 0.50 -9.11 19.57
C VAL A 270 1.66 -9.97 19.06
N LYS A 271 1.81 -11.19 19.59
CA LYS A 271 2.86 -12.12 19.13
C LYS A 271 2.68 -12.49 17.66
N GLN A 272 1.44 -12.70 17.22
CA GLN A 272 1.13 -12.97 15.82
C GLN A 272 1.46 -11.75 14.94
N ASN A 273 1.13 -10.54 15.37
CA ASN A 273 1.43 -9.33 14.60
C ASN A 273 2.94 -9.05 14.51
N THR A 274 3.68 -9.28 15.58
CA THR A 274 5.16 -9.23 15.55
C THR A 274 5.73 -10.23 14.55
N LEU A 275 5.18 -11.45 14.48
CA LEU A 275 5.58 -12.42 13.45
C LEU A 275 5.22 -11.96 12.03
N ILE A 276 4.12 -11.22 11.84
CA ILE A 276 3.78 -10.61 10.55
C ILE A 276 4.83 -9.56 10.17
N HIS A 277 5.22 -8.68 11.09
CA HIS A 277 6.28 -7.69 10.87
C HIS A 277 7.63 -8.34 10.50
N ILE A 278 7.98 -9.44 11.16
CA ILE A 278 9.19 -10.20 10.85
C ILE A 278 9.10 -10.83 9.46
N LYS A 279 7.99 -11.53 9.17
CA LYS A 279 7.81 -12.29 7.92
C LYS A 279 7.71 -11.41 6.68
N ARG A 280 7.15 -10.20 6.80
CA ARG A 280 7.04 -9.27 5.67
C ARG A 280 8.38 -8.68 5.26
N PHE A 281 9.37 -8.65 6.16
CA PHE A 281 10.69 -8.18 5.84
C PHE A 281 11.46 -9.26 5.07
N SER A 282 11.98 -8.96 3.89
CA SER A 282 12.67 -9.90 3.01
C SER A 282 13.91 -10.48 3.68
N GLU A 283 14.27 -11.70 3.29
CA GLU A 283 15.57 -12.29 3.63
C GLU A 283 16.61 -11.99 2.54
N ASP A 284 16.14 -11.55 1.36
CA ASP A 284 16.99 -11.14 0.26
C ASP A 284 17.60 -9.78 0.57
N GLN A 285 18.93 -9.73 0.55
CA GLN A 285 19.70 -8.51 0.77
C GLN A 285 19.90 -7.79 -0.55
N ILE A 286 19.98 -6.46 -0.48
CA ILE A 286 20.33 -5.68 -1.67
C ILE A 286 21.83 -5.79 -1.93
N SER A 287 22.23 -5.75 -3.19
CA SER A 287 23.65 -5.68 -3.52
C SER A 287 24.22 -4.32 -3.10
N LYS A 288 25.50 -4.29 -2.72
CA LYS A 288 26.20 -3.03 -2.37
C LYS A 288 26.12 -2.00 -3.49
N THR A 289 26.11 -2.45 -4.75
CA THR A 289 25.96 -1.58 -5.93
C THR A 289 24.59 -0.92 -5.97
N GLU A 290 23.52 -1.65 -5.65
CA GLU A 290 22.17 -1.10 -5.57
C GLU A 290 22.03 -0.13 -4.39
N ALA A 291 22.66 -0.44 -3.24
CA ALA A 291 22.69 0.45 -2.07
C ALA A 291 23.38 1.79 -2.38
N TRP A 292 24.56 1.74 -3.02
CA TRP A 292 25.27 2.94 -3.48
C TRP A 292 24.45 3.75 -4.48
N PHE A 293 23.83 3.08 -5.45
CA PHE A 293 22.96 3.75 -6.41
C PHE A 293 21.79 4.45 -5.71
N ALA A 294 21.10 3.75 -4.81
CA ALA A 294 19.98 4.30 -4.05
C ALA A 294 20.41 5.52 -3.22
N LEU A 295 21.55 5.45 -2.53
CA LEU A 295 22.09 6.55 -1.74
C LEU A 295 22.39 7.77 -2.64
N ILE A 296 23.20 7.59 -3.69
CA ILE A 296 23.62 8.68 -4.56
C ILE A 296 22.41 9.33 -5.24
N PHE A 297 21.49 8.52 -5.76
CA PHE A 297 20.28 9.02 -6.42
C PHE A 297 19.40 9.83 -5.47
N THR A 298 19.06 9.28 -4.30
CA THR A 298 18.17 9.96 -3.35
C THR A 298 18.80 11.21 -2.76
N VAL A 299 20.07 11.16 -2.36
CA VAL A 299 20.78 12.34 -1.85
C VAL A 299 20.82 13.42 -2.93
N SER A 300 21.11 13.08 -4.18
CA SER A 300 21.11 14.05 -5.28
C SER A 300 19.74 14.68 -5.49
N VAL A 301 18.66 13.87 -5.53
CA VAL A 301 17.29 14.37 -5.69
C VAL A 301 16.90 15.27 -4.53
N TYR A 302 17.19 14.88 -3.29
CA TYR A 302 16.86 15.68 -2.10
C TYR A 302 17.68 16.96 -2.00
N SER A 303 18.99 16.91 -2.27
CA SER A 303 19.85 18.10 -2.28
C SER A 303 19.43 19.10 -3.37
N LEU A 304 19.13 18.62 -4.58
CA LEU A 304 18.61 19.48 -5.65
C LEU A 304 17.25 20.07 -5.26
N ASN A 305 16.36 19.28 -4.66
CA ASN A 305 15.08 19.78 -4.22
C ASN A 305 15.20 20.81 -3.08
N TYR A 306 16.14 20.62 -2.16
CA TYR A 306 16.42 21.60 -1.10
C TYR A 306 16.94 22.93 -1.65
N ILE A 307 17.86 22.89 -2.61
CA ILE A 307 18.46 24.09 -3.20
C ILE A 307 17.47 24.86 -4.08
N TYR A 308 16.72 24.14 -4.93
CA TYR A 308 15.89 24.76 -5.96
C TYR A 308 14.39 24.81 -5.64
N GLN A 309 13.92 24.07 -4.63
CA GLN A 309 12.52 24.02 -4.18
C GLN A 309 11.51 23.78 -5.32
N ILE A 310 11.89 22.96 -6.31
CA ILE A 310 11.12 22.75 -7.54
C ILE A 310 9.79 22.06 -7.23
N ILE A 311 9.80 21.07 -6.34
CA ILE A 311 8.62 20.29 -5.97
C ILE A 311 8.46 20.21 -4.44
N PRO A 312 7.24 20.02 -3.95
CA PRO A 312 7.01 19.82 -2.52
C PRO A 312 7.81 18.63 -1.97
N ILE A 313 8.26 18.75 -0.72
CA ILE A 313 9.11 17.76 -0.03
C ILE A 313 8.51 16.36 -0.10
N ASN A 314 7.21 16.23 0.21
CA ASN A 314 6.49 14.96 0.17
C ASN A 314 6.49 14.34 -1.23
N MET A 315 6.34 15.16 -2.27
CA MET A 315 6.40 14.71 -3.66
C MET A 315 7.79 14.17 -4.00
N SER A 316 8.86 14.86 -3.57
CA SER A 316 10.24 14.43 -3.81
C SER A 316 10.56 13.07 -3.16
N ILE A 317 10.11 12.88 -1.91
CA ILE A 317 10.28 11.63 -1.17
C ILE A 317 9.54 10.47 -1.85
N TRP A 318 8.26 10.65 -2.13
CA TRP A 318 7.44 9.61 -2.77
C TRP A 318 7.89 9.30 -4.19
N LEU A 319 8.33 10.31 -4.94
CA LEU A 319 8.94 10.14 -6.26
C LEU A 319 10.21 9.29 -6.16
N SER A 320 11.07 9.55 -5.17
CA SER A 320 12.29 8.77 -4.94
C SER A 320 12.00 7.31 -4.59
N ILE A 321 11.02 7.08 -3.71
CA ILE A 321 10.56 5.74 -3.33
C ILE A 321 9.98 4.98 -4.53
N LEU A 322 9.32 5.68 -5.45
CA LEU A 322 8.76 5.10 -6.68
C LEU A 322 9.85 4.82 -7.73
N LEU A 323 10.72 5.79 -8.00
CA LEU A 323 11.66 5.74 -9.12
C LEU A 323 12.85 4.83 -8.83
N VAL A 324 13.42 4.84 -7.63
CA VAL A 324 14.62 4.06 -7.34
C VAL A 324 14.42 2.56 -7.63
N PRO A 325 13.37 1.89 -7.13
CA PRO A 325 13.13 0.49 -7.45
C PRO A 325 12.90 0.24 -8.95
N LEU A 326 12.19 1.14 -9.64
CA LEU A 326 11.92 1.01 -11.09
C LEU A 326 13.20 1.11 -11.92
N VAL A 327 14.09 2.03 -11.55
CA VAL A 327 15.39 2.21 -12.22
C VAL A 327 16.28 1.01 -11.92
N ILE A 328 16.40 0.58 -10.67
CA ILE A 328 17.18 -0.61 -10.31
C ILE A 328 16.69 -1.83 -11.09
N GLN A 329 15.37 -2.06 -11.13
CA GLN A 329 14.79 -3.17 -11.87
C GLN A 329 15.13 -3.13 -13.37
N SER A 330 15.11 -1.94 -13.97
CA SER A 330 15.37 -1.75 -15.40
C SER A 330 16.84 -1.94 -15.76
N PHE A 331 17.76 -1.42 -14.94
CA PHE A 331 19.20 -1.47 -15.22
C PHE A 331 19.86 -2.79 -14.82
N PHE A 332 19.45 -3.39 -13.71
CA PHE A 332 20.09 -4.60 -13.16
C PHE A 332 19.41 -5.90 -13.62
N ASN A 333 18.47 -5.84 -14.57
CA ASN A 333 17.75 -7.00 -15.13
C ASN A 333 17.17 -7.94 -14.06
N TYR A 334 16.76 -7.37 -12.92
CA TYR A 334 16.20 -8.16 -11.84
C TYR A 334 14.81 -8.66 -12.25
N LYS A 335 14.71 -9.93 -12.63
CA LYS A 335 13.42 -10.62 -12.71
C LYS A 335 12.90 -10.79 -11.29
N ILE A 336 12.11 -9.82 -10.82
CA ILE A 336 11.28 -10.05 -9.64
C ILE A 336 10.31 -11.17 -10.03
N ASP A 337 10.59 -12.38 -9.56
CA ASP A 337 9.69 -13.50 -9.71
C ASP A 337 8.52 -13.33 -8.72
N HIS A 338 7.66 -12.33 -8.99
CA HIS A 338 6.44 -12.04 -8.24
C HIS A 338 5.49 -13.27 -8.18
N SER A 339 5.75 -14.29 -9.01
CA SER A 339 5.06 -15.57 -9.00
C SER A 339 5.37 -16.43 -7.77
N SER A 340 6.53 -16.22 -7.13
CA SER A 340 7.01 -17.07 -6.04
C SER A 340 6.58 -16.60 -4.65
N THR A 341 6.33 -15.31 -4.44
CA THR A 341 6.00 -14.74 -3.12
C THR A 341 4.51 -14.88 -2.76
N ALA A 342 3.60 -14.60 -3.71
CA ALA A 342 2.16 -14.77 -3.47
C ALA A 342 1.75 -16.26 -3.45
N ALA A 343 2.35 -17.10 -4.29
CA ALA A 343 2.05 -18.54 -4.33
C ALA A 343 2.66 -19.30 -3.13
N LYS A 344 3.84 -18.91 -2.63
CA LYS A 344 4.40 -19.53 -1.41
C LYS A 344 3.60 -19.16 -0.17
N GLN A 345 3.14 -17.91 -0.01
CA GLN A 345 2.28 -17.53 1.13
C GLN A 345 0.91 -18.24 1.11
N HIS A 346 0.35 -18.54 -0.06
CA HIS A 346 -0.90 -19.32 -0.17
C HIS A 346 -0.74 -20.82 0.11
N VAL A 347 0.45 -21.38 -0.10
CA VAL A 347 0.72 -22.82 0.07
C VAL A 347 1.36 -23.14 1.43
N SER A 348 2.06 -22.19 2.07
CA SER A 348 2.75 -22.38 3.34
C SER A 348 2.03 -21.71 4.54
N SER A 349 0.72 -21.89 4.67
CA SER A 349 0.05 -21.73 5.97
C SER A 349 0.01 -23.09 6.70
N PRO A 350 1.05 -23.45 7.47
CA PRO A 350 1.00 -24.66 8.30
C PRO A 350 -0.14 -24.59 9.32
N HIS A 351 -0.68 -23.40 9.62
CA HIS A 351 -1.76 -23.24 10.58
C HIS A 351 -3.14 -23.74 10.11
N LYS A 352 -3.43 -23.73 8.81
CA LYS A 352 -4.69 -24.35 8.31
C LYS A 352 -4.60 -25.88 8.36
N GLN A 353 -3.43 -26.45 8.05
CA GLN A 353 -3.20 -27.90 8.20
C GLN A 353 -3.10 -28.36 9.66
N ILE A 354 -2.47 -27.60 10.56
CA ILE A 354 -2.35 -27.95 11.99
C ILE A 354 -3.69 -27.82 12.71
N SER A 355 -4.51 -26.82 12.39
CA SER A 355 -5.86 -26.67 12.98
C SER A 355 -6.84 -27.74 12.47
N ILE A 356 -6.72 -28.16 11.20
CA ILE A 356 -7.53 -29.26 10.64
C ILE A 356 -7.06 -30.61 11.22
N ASN A 357 -5.75 -30.87 11.28
CA ASN A 357 -5.22 -32.13 11.83
C ASN A 357 -5.47 -32.27 13.34
N SER A 358 -5.39 -31.18 14.12
CA SER A 358 -5.75 -31.23 15.55
C SER A 358 -7.25 -31.43 15.76
N ARG A 359 -8.11 -30.83 14.93
CA ARG A 359 -9.57 -31.09 14.95
C ARG A 359 -9.90 -32.53 14.56
N ILE A 360 -9.24 -33.11 13.54
CA ILE A 360 -9.43 -34.52 13.14
C ILE A 360 -8.94 -35.46 14.24
N LYS A 361 -7.77 -35.20 14.85
CA LYS A 361 -7.23 -36.02 15.95
C LYS A 361 -8.14 -35.99 17.18
N ASN A 362 -8.70 -34.82 17.52
CA ASN A 362 -9.67 -34.70 18.62
C ASN A 362 -11.03 -35.35 18.31
N ARG A 363 -11.50 -35.30 17.06
CA ARG A 363 -12.74 -35.97 16.63
C ARG A 363 -12.59 -37.49 16.69
N ASN A 364 -11.43 -38.02 16.29
CA ASN A 364 -11.12 -39.45 16.39
C ASN A 364 -10.96 -39.91 17.85
N LYS A 365 -10.36 -39.09 18.72
CA LYS A 365 -10.26 -39.38 20.16
C LYS A 365 -11.64 -39.41 20.84
N ARG A 366 -12.57 -38.52 20.45
CA ARG A 366 -13.98 -38.54 20.91
C ARG A 366 -14.74 -39.76 20.40
N LYS A 367 -14.56 -40.17 19.13
CA LYS A 367 -15.19 -41.39 18.58
C LYS A 367 -14.71 -42.66 19.29
N ARG A 368 -13.42 -42.77 19.60
CA ARG A 368 -12.86 -43.90 20.38
C ARG A 368 -13.44 -43.98 21.81
N ARG A 369 -13.58 -42.84 22.50
CA ARG A 369 -14.21 -42.77 23.84
C ARG A 369 -15.70 -43.12 23.84
N LYS A 370 -16.43 -42.86 22.74
CA LYS A 370 -17.84 -43.28 22.60
C LYS A 370 -17.95 -44.80 22.35
N LYS A 371 -17.08 -45.38 21.51
CA LYS A 371 -17.04 -46.84 21.31
C LYS A 371 -16.67 -47.61 22.59
N SER A 372 -15.73 -47.11 23.40
CA SER A 372 -15.36 -47.79 24.66
C SER A 372 -16.44 -47.73 25.74
N LYS A 373 -17.39 -46.79 25.66
CA LYS A 373 -18.55 -46.72 26.57
C LYS A 373 -19.74 -47.56 26.10
N SER A 374 -19.79 -47.92 24.81
CA SER A 374 -20.83 -48.77 24.23
C SER A 374 -20.59 -50.26 24.47
N ASN A 375 -19.34 -50.70 24.67
CA ASN A 375 -19.00 -52.10 24.96
C ASN A 375 -18.98 -52.42 26.47
N LYS A 376 -19.54 -51.54 27.31
CA LYS A 376 -19.66 -51.71 28.76
C LYS A 376 -21.12 -51.71 29.24
N LYS A 377 -22.06 -51.96 28.34
CA LYS A 377 -23.46 -52.21 28.68
C LYS A 377 -23.86 -53.58 28.17
#